data_AF-A0A374V3P4-F1
#
_entry.id   AF-A0A374V3P4-F1
#
_cell.length_a   1.000
_cell.length_b   1.000
_cell.length_c   1.000
_cell.angle_alpha   90.00
_cell.angle_beta   90.00
_cell.angle_gamma   90.00
#
_symmetry.space_group_name_H-M   'P 1'
#
loop_
_entity.id
_entity.type
_entity.pdbx_description
1 polymer ?
#
loop_
_entity_poly.entity_id
_entity_poly.type
_entity_poly.pdbx_seq_one_letter_code
_entity_poly.pdbx_strand_id
1 'polypeptide(L)'
;MDLFMPAERVLYDRAYYLSNEAEKDYASEVAEEHGIDVGEVLSSDELMDEVHDTLERHIDIDLDDEIGNFDSMLRELKRGDDPEHPAEISVVAKGTVERWDKPSRGLVIADSLLSLVSGTGSADALKDCQIDRIVDMNGEFHIEASHHDGSAYLDVRLISGVSLDANGFKLGGEYYAPGKMNIGDFHILLDNLYDSPDVGPCSLPRLAERAYGTARESYRFGETRFDIYQVAASPDRPYTVKISTGGGACGDAGLQFASVGEAKEWCYRYSLRELAEGEKRPEPAAAAATAKRAARRTGGDGAGDAGAIKL
;
A
#
# COMPACT_ATOMS: atom_id res chain seq x y z
N MET A 1 2.88 11.75 -17.39
CA MET A 1 1.86 12.72 -16.94
C MET A 1 1.53 12.27 -15.54
N ASP A 2 1.97 13.03 -14.55
CA ASP A 2 1.77 12.64 -13.16
C ASP A 2 0.29 12.80 -12.82
N LEU A 3 -0.32 11.74 -12.30
CA LEU A 3 -1.72 11.73 -11.89
C LEU A 3 -1.79 11.74 -10.38
N PHE A 4 -2.70 12.54 -9.82
CA PHE A 4 -3.02 12.50 -8.41
C PHE A 4 -3.81 11.22 -8.13
N MET A 5 -3.19 10.27 -7.44
CA MET A 5 -3.73 8.94 -7.21
C MET A 5 -3.53 8.51 -5.76
N PRO A 6 -4.36 7.60 -5.22
CA PRO A 6 -4.07 6.95 -3.95
C PRO A 6 -2.65 6.40 -3.94
N ALA A 7 -1.95 6.57 -2.81
CA ALA A 7 -0.65 5.96 -2.61
C ALA A 7 -0.86 4.56 -2.06
N GLU A 8 -0.26 3.59 -2.74
CA GLU A 8 -0.23 2.21 -2.31
C GLU A 8 0.62 2.07 -1.04
N ARG A 9 0.10 1.36 -0.03
CA ARG A 9 0.87 0.94 1.14
C ARG A 9 0.97 -0.56 1.11
N VAL A 10 2.12 -1.03 0.66
CA VAL A 10 2.44 -2.45 0.66
C VAL A 10 2.84 -2.82 2.09
N LEU A 11 2.05 -3.70 2.70
CA LEU A 11 2.27 -4.17 4.07
C LEU A 11 3.11 -5.43 4.07
N TYR A 12 2.91 -6.28 3.06
CA TYR A 12 3.72 -7.46 2.82
C TYR A 12 3.97 -7.60 1.32
N ASP A 13 5.21 -7.91 0.93
CA ASP A 13 5.59 -8.21 -0.45
C ASP A 13 6.61 -9.34 -0.50
N ARG A 14 6.17 -10.53 -0.88
CA ARG A 14 7.03 -11.69 -1.02
C ARG A 14 8.13 -11.49 -2.05
N ALA A 15 7.89 -10.68 -3.09
CA ALA A 15 8.89 -10.44 -4.13
C ALA A 15 10.11 -9.68 -3.61
N TYR A 16 9.95 -8.89 -2.53
CA TYR A 16 11.08 -8.23 -1.87
C TYR A 16 12.10 -9.25 -1.34
N TYR A 17 11.66 -10.27 -0.58
CA TYR A 17 12.56 -11.29 -0.02
C TYR A 17 13.24 -12.16 -1.09
N LEU A 18 12.70 -12.20 -2.30
CA LEU A 18 13.28 -12.90 -3.44
C LEU A 18 14.19 -11.99 -4.30
N SER A 19 14.45 -10.77 -3.84
CA SER A 19 15.21 -9.77 -4.59
C SER A 19 16.66 -9.66 -4.13
N ASN A 20 17.51 -9.18 -5.04
CA ASN A 20 18.90 -8.82 -4.71
C ASN A 20 19.00 -7.62 -3.75
N GLU A 21 17.90 -6.91 -3.50
CA GLU A 21 17.86 -5.82 -2.52
C GLU A 21 17.79 -6.40 -1.11
N ALA A 22 16.82 -7.29 -0.85
CA ALA A 22 16.72 -8.00 0.42
C ALA A 22 17.96 -8.82 0.74
N GLU A 23 18.57 -9.49 -0.26
CA GLU A 23 19.83 -10.22 -0.06
C GLU A 23 20.94 -9.31 0.51
N LYS A 24 21.03 -8.05 0.06
CA LYS A 24 22.04 -7.10 0.56
C LYS A 24 21.70 -6.56 1.94
N ASP A 25 20.43 -6.29 2.19
CA ASP A 25 19.97 -5.78 3.47
C ASP A 25 20.23 -6.85 4.56
N TYR A 26 19.89 -8.11 4.28
CA TYR A 26 20.12 -9.21 5.20
C TYR A 26 21.59 -9.62 5.30
N ALA A 27 22.37 -9.52 4.22
CA ALA A 27 23.83 -9.64 4.31
C ALA A 27 24.43 -8.57 5.23
N SER A 28 23.82 -7.38 5.30
CA SER A 28 24.24 -6.33 6.24
C SER A 28 23.87 -6.70 7.67
N GLU A 29 22.69 -7.25 7.92
CA GLU A 29 22.29 -7.75 9.25
C GLU A 29 23.22 -8.86 9.75
N VAL A 30 23.51 -9.87 8.91
CA VAL A 30 24.46 -10.94 9.24
C VAL A 30 25.86 -10.38 9.48
N ALA A 31 26.33 -9.43 8.66
CA ALA A 31 27.61 -8.78 8.86
C ALA A 31 27.68 -8.07 10.23
N GLU A 32 26.60 -7.39 10.65
CA GLU A 32 26.50 -6.75 11.95
C GLU A 32 26.50 -7.77 13.10
N GLU A 33 25.77 -8.89 12.99
CA GLU A 33 25.73 -9.94 14.00
C GLU A 33 27.10 -10.59 14.22
N HIS A 34 27.83 -10.84 13.13
CA HIS A 34 29.16 -11.45 13.16
C HIS A 34 30.31 -10.44 13.36
N GLY A 35 30.02 -9.14 13.26
CA GLY A 35 31.02 -8.07 13.39
C GLY A 35 32.05 -8.03 12.27
N ILE A 36 31.64 -8.36 11.04
CA ILE A 36 32.48 -8.45 9.83
C ILE A 36 32.00 -7.46 8.75
N ASP A 37 32.73 -7.37 7.64
CA ASP A 37 32.30 -6.55 6.50
C ASP A 37 31.26 -7.28 5.63
N VAL A 38 30.31 -6.54 5.06
CA VAL A 38 29.28 -7.10 4.17
C VAL A 38 29.90 -7.81 2.96
N GLY A 39 31.03 -7.32 2.44
CA GLY A 39 31.76 -7.97 1.37
C GLY A 39 32.33 -9.34 1.76
N GLU A 40 32.64 -9.56 3.03
CA GLU A 40 33.06 -10.87 3.55
C GLU A 40 31.89 -11.85 3.55
N VAL A 41 30.70 -11.42 4.00
CA VAL A 41 29.45 -12.20 3.92
C VAL A 41 29.16 -12.60 2.47
N LEU A 42 29.11 -11.63 1.55
CA LEU A 42 28.81 -11.85 0.13
C LEU A 42 29.84 -12.74 -0.60
N SER A 43 31.00 -12.97 0.00
CA SER A 43 32.06 -13.81 -0.58
C SER A 43 32.14 -15.21 0.05
N SER A 44 31.34 -15.49 1.07
CA SER A 44 31.36 -16.74 1.83
C SER A 44 30.06 -17.52 1.61
N ASP A 45 30.15 -18.70 1.01
CA ASP A 45 29.00 -19.57 0.79
C ASP A 45 28.28 -19.92 2.11
N GLU A 46 29.03 -20.15 3.20
CA GLU A 46 28.46 -20.48 4.52
C GLU A 46 27.64 -19.33 5.11
N LEU A 47 28.10 -18.09 4.95
CA LEU A 47 27.37 -16.92 5.47
C LEU A 47 26.20 -16.54 4.55
N MET A 48 26.33 -16.79 3.24
CA MET A 48 25.22 -16.62 2.31
C MET A 48 24.10 -17.65 2.55
N ASP A 49 24.43 -18.89 2.96
CA ASP A 49 23.42 -19.85 3.40
C ASP A 49 22.66 -19.31 4.64
N GLU A 50 23.35 -18.68 5.60
CA GLU A 50 22.72 -18.03 6.76
C GLU A 50 21.80 -16.85 6.36
N VAL A 51 22.21 -16.05 5.37
CA VAL A 51 21.38 -14.98 4.79
C VAL A 51 20.10 -15.57 4.18
N HIS A 52 20.21 -16.62 3.37
CA HIS A 52 19.06 -17.27 2.73
C HIS A 52 18.12 -17.93 3.74
N ASP A 53 18.66 -18.64 4.74
CA ASP A 53 17.88 -19.22 5.83
C ASP A 53 17.14 -18.14 6.64
N THR A 54 17.71 -16.95 6.76
CA THR A 54 17.07 -15.81 7.44
C THR A 54 15.98 -15.19 6.59
N LEU A 55 16.22 -14.99 5.29
CA LEU A 55 15.21 -14.54 4.35
C LEU A 55 14.01 -15.49 4.30
N GLU A 56 14.24 -16.80 4.20
CA GLU A 56 13.16 -17.80 4.17
C GLU A 56 12.32 -17.74 5.44
N ARG A 57 12.93 -17.58 6.61
CA ARG A 57 12.21 -17.41 7.87
C ARG A 57 11.40 -16.13 7.93
N HIS A 58 11.93 -15.00 7.45
CA HIS A 58 11.25 -13.71 7.54
C HIS A 58 10.08 -13.60 6.55
N ILE A 59 10.06 -14.36 5.44
CA ILE A 59 8.88 -14.48 4.56
C ILE A 59 7.65 -14.91 5.35
N ASP A 60 7.79 -15.91 6.23
CA ASP A 60 6.68 -16.44 7.03
C ASP A 60 6.40 -15.55 8.24
N ILE A 61 7.44 -15.09 8.95
CA ILE A 61 7.29 -14.25 10.15
C ILE A 61 6.58 -12.94 9.83
N ASP A 62 6.99 -12.24 8.78
CA ASP A 62 6.42 -10.93 8.46
C ASP A 62 4.98 -11.08 7.95
N LEU A 63 4.67 -12.17 7.22
CA LEU A 63 3.29 -12.49 6.84
C LEU A 63 2.42 -12.77 8.08
N ASP A 64 2.92 -13.60 9.00
CA ASP A 64 2.21 -13.94 10.24
C ASP A 64 1.99 -12.71 11.12
N ASP A 65 2.95 -11.78 11.18
CA ASP A 65 2.84 -10.52 11.89
C ASP A 65 1.75 -9.62 11.27
N GLU A 66 1.70 -9.48 9.94
CA GLU A 66 0.64 -8.72 9.27
C GLU A 66 -0.75 -9.33 9.51
N ILE A 67 -0.87 -10.66 9.45
CA ILE A 67 -2.11 -11.38 9.78
C ILE A 67 -2.49 -11.15 11.25
N GLY A 68 -1.51 -11.24 12.15
CA GLY A 68 -1.68 -11.03 13.58
C GLY A 68 -2.13 -9.61 13.92
N ASN A 69 -1.56 -8.61 13.25
CA ASN A 69 -1.91 -7.20 13.43
C ASN A 69 -3.33 -6.93 12.95
N PHE A 70 -3.75 -7.49 11.82
CA PHE A 70 -5.15 -7.41 11.36
C PHE A 70 -6.11 -8.06 12.35
N ASP A 71 -5.81 -9.29 12.81
CA ASP A 71 -6.70 -10.01 13.72
C ASP A 71 -6.75 -9.35 15.11
N SER A 72 -5.66 -8.73 15.56
CA SER A 72 -5.64 -7.90 16.77
C SER A 72 -6.54 -6.69 16.62
N MET A 73 -6.38 -5.92 15.54
CA MET A 73 -7.26 -4.79 15.20
C MET A 73 -8.74 -5.24 15.18
N LEU A 74 -9.05 -6.34 14.50
CA LEU A 74 -10.42 -6.85 14.41
C LEU A 74 -10.99 -7.22 15.78
N ARG A 75 -10.18 -7.79 16.68
CA ARG A 75 -10.59 -8.10 18.06
C ARG A 75 -10.92 -6.84 18.85
N GLU A 76 -10.18 -5.75 18.66
CA GLU A 76 -10.48 -4.46 19.28
C GLU A 76 -11.81 -3.90 18.78
N LEU A 77 -12.03 -3.90 17.46
CA LEU A 77 -13.30 -3.46 16.87
C LEU A 77 -14.49 -4.27 17.42
N LYS A 78 -14.33 -5.59 17.56
CA LYS A 78 -15.37 -6.49 18.09
C LYS A 78 -15.73 -6.24 19.56
N ARG A 79 -14.92 -5.50 20.34
CA ARG A 79 -15.25 -5.14 21.73
C ARG A 79 -16.41 -4.14 21.82
N GLY A 80 -16.78 -3.48 20.71
CA GLY A 80 -17.98 -2.66 20.61
C GLY A 80 -17.81 -1.22 21.10
N ASP A 81 -16.57 -0.77 21.35
CA ASP A 81 -16.26 0.62 21.64
C ASP A 81 -16.17 1.49 20.36
N ASP A 82 -16.13 0.85 19.17
CA ASP A 82 -16.07 1.53 17.89
C ASP A 82 -17.50 1.86 17.38
N PRO A 83 -17.83 3.15 17.18
CA PRO A 83 -19.14 3.56 16.68
C PRO A 83 -19.41 3.18 15.22
N GLU A 84 -18.38 2.89 14.41
CA GLU A 84 -18.49 2.41 13.03
C GLU A 84 -18.84 0.90 12.97
N HIS A 85 -18.64 0.17 14.08
CA HIS A 85 -18.78 -1.27 14.13
C HIS A 85 -19.52 -1.77 15.37
N PRO A 86 -20.87 -1.88 15.32
CA PRO A 86 -21.61 -2.55 16.38
C PRO A 86 -21.13 -4.00 16.48
N ALA A 87 -21.04 -4.51 17.72
CA ALA A 87 -20.49 -5.83 18.02
C ALA A 87 -21.03 -6.92 17.07
N GLU A 88 -20.14 -7.84 16.66
CA GLU A 88 -20.23 -8.77 15.51
C GLU A 88 -19.73 -8.18 14.18
N ILE A 89 -18.55 -8.63 13.74
CA ILE A 89 -17.90 -8.21 12.50
C ILE A 89 -17.35 -9.47 11.81
N SER A 90 -17.67 -9.64 10.54
CA SER A 90 -17.05 -10.66 9.69
C SER A 90 -16.06 -10.06 8.71
N VAL A 91 -15.01 -10.83 8.42
CA VAL A 91 -14.09 -10.58 7.31
C VAL A 91 -14.72 -11.18 6.07
N VAL A 92 -14.92 -10.36 5.06
CA VAL A 92 -15.58 -10.76 3.83
C VAL A 92 -14.68 -10.41 2.66
N ALA A 93 -14.35 -11.39 1.83
CA ALA A 93 -13.45 -11.21 0.70
C ALA A 93 -14.16 -11.53 -0.61
N LYS A 94 -14.05 -10.63 -1.59
CA LYS A 94 -14.63 -10.77 -2.93
C LYS A 94 -13.52 -10.70 -3.96
N GLY A 95 -13.55 -11.59 -4.94
CA GLY A 95 -12.52 -11.57 -5.97
C GLY A 95 -12.54 -12.77 -6.88
N THR A 96 -11.36 -13.03 -7.45
CA THR A 96 -11.15 -14.09 -8.43
C THR A 96 -10.06 -15.03 -7.94
N VAL A 97 -10.29 -16.33 -8.09
CA VAL A 97 -9.29 -17.38 -7.86
C VAL A 97 -9.20 -18.21 -9.13
N GLU A 98 -8.05 -18.20 -9.77
CA GLU A 98 -7.78 -19.03 -10.93
C GLU A 98 -7.39 -20.44 -10.48
N ARG A 99 -8.01 -21.47 -11.07
CA ARG A 99 -7.71 -22.89 -10.85
C ARG A 99 -7.78 -23.65 -12.17
N TRP A 100 -7.09 -24.78 -12.27
CA TRP A 100 -7.02 -25.60 -13.49
C TRP A 100 -8.39 -26.09 -14.01
N ASP A 101 -9.37 -26.30 -13.12
CA ASP A 101 -10.68 -26.88 -13.46
C ASP A 101 -11.72 -25.82 -13.86
N LYS A 102 -11.58 -24.58 -13.36
CA LYS A 102 -12.15 -23.31 -13.87
C LYS A 102 -11.77 -22.15 -12.93
N PRO A 103 -11.62 -20.91 -13.46
CA PRO A 103 -11.60 -19.73 -12.61
C PRO A 103 -12.90 -19.63 -11.80
N SER A 104 -12.79 -19.46 -10.50
CA SER A 104 -13.91 -19.15 -9.62
C SER A 104 -13.95 -17.65 -9.34
N ARG A 105 -15.15 -17.10 -9.29
CA ARG A 105 -15.42 -15.74 -8.85
C ARG A 105 -16.49 -15.81 -7.78
N GLY A 106 -16.31 -15.07 -6.71
CA GLY A 106 -17.28 -15.12 -5.63
C GLY A 106 -16.85 -14.37 -4.39
N LEU A 107 -17.61 -14.65 -3.35
CA LEU A 107 -17.50 -14.06 -2.03
C LEU A 107 -17.23 -15.17 -1.03
N VAL A 108 -16.25 -14.96 -0.18
CA VAL A 108 -15.99 -15.81 0.98
C VAL A 108 -16.11 -14.99 2.25
N ILE A 109 -16.57 -15.64 3.31
CA ILE A 109 -16.73 -15.06 4.63
C ILE A 109 -15.88 -15.84 5.62
N ALA A 110 -15.23 -15.12 6.52
CA ALA A 110 -14.36 -15.64 7.56
C ALA A 110 -14.55 -14.82 8.86
N ASP A 111 -14.15 -15.42 9.98
CA ASP A 111 -14.19 -14.75 11.28
C ASP A 111 -12.97 -13.87 11.55
N SER A 112 -11.90 -14.10 10.80
CA SER A 112 -10.60 -13.42 10.91
C SER A 112 -9.82 -13.50 9.59
N LEU A 113 -8.76 -12.72 9.45
CA LEU A 113 -7.87 -12.79 8.30
C LEU A 113 -7.09 -14.12 8.28
N LEU A 114 -6.65 -14.61 9.45
CA LEU A 114 -6.02 -15.92 9.56
C LEU A 114 -6.93 -17.02 9.03
N SER A 115 -8.23 -16.99 9.37
CA SER A 115 -9.19 -17.98 8.86
C SER A 115 -9.35 -17.93 7.35
N LEU A 116 -9.35 -16.72 6.76
CA LEU A 116 -9.40 -16.50 5.32
C LEU A 116 -8.16 -17.06 4.61
N VAL A 117 -6.97 -16.72 5.10
CA VAL A 117 -5.68 -17.15 4.53
C VAL A 117 -5.48 -18.66 4.68
N SER A 118 -5.77 -19.21 5.87
CA SER A 118 -5.60 -20.64 6.16
C SER A 118 -6.63 -21.54 5.46
N GLY A 119 -7.65 -20.96 4.82
CA GLY A 119 -8.69 -21.74 4.19
C GLY A 119 -9.55 -22.52 5.19
N THR A 120 -9.82 -21.95 6.38
CA THR A 120 -10.58 -22.61 7.45
C THR A 120 -12.00 -22.06 7.58
N GLY A 121 -12.94 -22.91 7.99
CA GLY A 121 -14.35 -22.56 8.09
C GLY A 121 -15.05 -22.54 6.73
N SER A 122 -15.72 -21.44 6.38
CA SER A 122 -16.39 -21.23 5.09
C SER A 122 -15.49 -20.59 4.02
N ALA A 123 -14.26 -20.22 4.37
CA ALA A 123 -13.30 -19.65 3.44
C ALA A 123 -12.34 -20.75 3.00
N ASP A 124 -12.41 -21.19 1.75
CA ASP A 124 -11.39 -22.08 1.13
C ASP A 124 -10.67 -21.39 -0.05
N ALA A 125 -10.95 -20.09 -0.26
CA ALA A 125 -10.48 -19.32 -1.40
C ALA A 125 -8.96 -19.30 -1.54
N LEU A 126 -8.25 -19.09 -0.42
CA LEU A 126 -6.78 -19.03 -0.38
C LEU A 126 -6.15 -20.31 0.15
N LYS A 127 -6.94 -21.37 0.32
CA LYS A 127 -6.40 -22.65 0.77
C LYS A 127 -5.35 -23.14 -0.24
N ASP A 128 -4.19 -23.51 0.30
CA ASP A 128 -3.01 -23.97 -0.45
C ASP A 128 -2.36 -22.90 -1.34
N CYS A 129 -2.79 -21.63 -1.25
CA CYS A 129 -2.15 -20.52 -1.96
C CYS A 129 -0.98 -19.96 -1.16
N GLN A 130 0.06 -19.52 -1.87
CA GLN A 130 1.12 -18.68 -1.33
C GLN A 130 0.66 -17.23 -1.38
N ILE A 131 0.63 -16.53 -0.24
CA ILE A 131 0.38 -15.09 -0.25
C ILE A 131 1.59 -14.39 -0.85
N ASP A 132 1.36 -13.54 -1.83
CA ASP A 132 2.41 -12.78 -2.51
C ASP A 132 2.44 -11.35 -2.01
N ARG A 133 1.28 -10.68 -1.89
CA ARG A 133 1.20 -9.28 -1.48
C ARG A 133 -0.02 -8.99 -0.61
N ILE A 134 0.17 -8.12 0.38
CA ILE A 134 -0.90 -7.50 1.17
C ILE A 134 -0.76 -5.99 1.02
N VAL A 135 -1.85 -5.35 0.60
CA VAL A 135 -1.85 -3.93 0.25
C VAL A 135 -3.02 -3.23 0.92
N ASP A 136 -2.74 -2.09 1.57
CA ASP A 136 -3.74 -1.12 2.01
C ASP A 136 -3.65 0.15 1.15
N MET A 137 -4.73 0.50 0.48
CA MET A 137 -4.85 1.71 -0.33
C MET A 137 -6.01 2.56 0.19
N ASN A 138 -5.72 3.45 1.15
CA ASN A 138 -6.72 4.31 1.81
C ASN A 138 -7.84 3.50 2.48
N GLY A 139 -7.49 2.32 2.99
CA GLY A 139 -8.40 1.37 3.62
C GLY A 139 -8.98 0.31 2.69
N GLU A 140 -8.87 0.45 1.37
CA GLU A 140 -9.10 -0.67 0.45
C GLU A 140 -8.00 -1.70 0.68
N PHE A 141 -8.38 -2.92 1.08
CA PHE A 141 -7.44 -3.95 1.53
C PHE A 141 -7.44 -5.09 0.53
N HIS A 142 -6.29 -5.33 -0.09
CA HIS A 142 -6.16 -6.32 -1.15
C HIS A 142 -5.16 -7.40 -0.76
N ILE A 143 -5.50 -8.63 -1.13
CA ILE A 143 -4.61 -9.79 -1.00
C ILE A 143 -4.38 -10.34 -2.40
N GLU A 144 -3.10 -10.45 -2.77
CA GLU A 144 -2.63 -11.12 -3.97
C GLU A 144 -1.95 -12.42 -3.53
N ALA A 145 -2.30 -13.53 -4.18
CA ALA A 145 -1.74 -14.82 -3.88
C ALA A 145 -1.55 -15.65 -5.16
N SER A 146 -0.65 -16.60 -5.10
CA SER A 146 -0.35 -17.52 -6.19
C SER A 146 -0.52 -18.96 -5.75
N HIS A 147 -0.88 -19.79 -6.71
CA HIS A 147 -0.92 -21.23 -6.60
C HIS A 147 -0.20 -21.81 -7.83
N HIS A 148 0.22 -23.06 -7.79
CA HIS A 148 1.01 -23.67 -8.86
C HIS A 148 0.30 -23.69 -10.24
N ASP A 149 -1.01 -23.46 -10.28
CA ASP A 149 -1.84 -23.47 -11.48
C ASP A 149 -2.63 -22.17 -11.72
N GLY A 150 -2.40 -21.10 -10.94
CA GLY A 150 -3.18 -19.86 -11.05
C GLY A 150 -2.84 -18.79 -10.03
N SER A 151 -3.55 -17.67 -10.12
CA SER A 151 -3.45 -16.55 -9.18
C SER A 151 -4.79 -16.25 -8.50
N ALA A 152 -4.74 -15.63 -7.33
CA ALA A 152 -5.89 -15.13 -6.60
C ALA A 152 -5.71 -13.64 -6.30
N TYR A 153 -6.80 -12.90 -6.49
CA TYR A 153 -6.87 -11.48 -6.15
C TYR A 153 -8.18 -11.23 -5.39
N LEU A 154 -8.07 -10.78 -4.14
CA LEU A 154 -9.21 -10.56 -3.25
C LEU A 154 -9.23 -9.13 -2.72
N ASP A 155 -10.38 -8.47 -2.82
CA ASP A 155 -10.73 -7.28 -2.03
C ASP A 155 -11.34 -7.74 -0.71
N VAL A 156 -10.92 -7.16 0.42
CA VAL A 156 -11.39 -7.55 1.75
C VAL A 156 -12.10 -6.38 2.41
N ARG A 157 -13.29 -6.67 2.95
CA ARG A 157 -14.12 -5.72 3.69
C ARG A 157 -14.52 -6.30 5.03
N LEU A 158 -14.92 -5.41 5.93
CA LEU A 158 -15.55 -5.76 7.19
C LEU A 158 -17.05 -5.60 7.03
N ILE A 159 -17.84 -6.61 7.43
CA ILE A 159 -19.30 -6.51 7.45
C ILE A 159 -19.81 -6.73 8.87
N SER A 160 -20.40 -5.69 9.45
CA SER A 160 -21.00 -5.70 10.79
C SER A 160 -22.37 -6.37 10.83
N GLY A 161 -22.69 -6.98 11.97
CA GLY A 161 -23.99 -7.63 12.20
C GLY A 161 -24.26 -8.84 11.29
N VAL A 162 -23.26 -9.35 10.59
CA VAL A 162 -23.32 -10.61 9.85
C VAL A 162 -22.21 -11.51 10.35
N SER A 163 -22.51 -12.80 10.57
CA SER A 163 -21.49 -13.82 10.78
C SER A 163 -21.90 -15.16 10.18
N LEU A 164 -20.92 -16.01 9.88
CA LEU A 164 -21.16 -17.39 9.44
C LEU A 164 -20.26 -18.33 10.25
N ASP A 165 -20.87 -19.22 11.02
CA ASP A 165 -20.14 -20.25 11.78
C ASP A 165 -20.72 -21.65 11.51
N ALA A 166 -20.22 -22.66 12.21
CA ALA A 166 -20.64 -24.05 12.05
C ALA A 166 -22.13 -24.30 12.33
N ASN A 167 -22.79 -23.43 13.11
CA ASN A 167 -24.22 -23.52 13.42
C ASN A 167 -25.10 -22.78 12.39
N GLY A 168 -24.50 -22.06 11.45
CA GLY A 168 -25.18 -21.33 10.39
C GLY A 168 -24.91 -19.83 10.42
N PHE A 169 -25.73 -19.10 9.67
CA PHE A 169 -25.58 -17.65 9.49
C PHE A 169 -26.35 -16.87 10.56
N LYS A 170 -25.75 -15.76 11.02
CA LYS A 170 -26.39 -14.76 11.89
C LYS A 170 -26.55 -13.42 11.20
N LEU A 171 -27.67 -12.76 11.48
CA LEU A 171 -27.92 -11.36 11.14
C LEU A 171 -28.42 -10.62 12.38
N GLY A 172 -27.68 -9.62 12.84
CA GLY A 172 -28.02 -8.84 14.03
C GLY A 172 -28.05 -9.69 15.32
N GLY A 173 -27.12 -10.63 15.49
CA GLY A 173 -27.00 -11.48 16.68
C GLY A 173 -27.88 -12.73 16.72
N GLU A 174 -28.81 -12.90 15.79
CA GLU A 174 -29.70 -14.07 15.76
C GLU A 174 -29.36 -15.02 14.62
N TYR A 175 -29.29 -16.33 14.92
CA TYR A 175 -29.20 -17.36 13.90
C TYR A 175 -30.48 -17.42 13.09
N TYR A 176 -30.32 -17.44 11.77
CA TYR A 176 -31.46 -17.64 10.88
C TYR A 176 -31.92 -19.10 10.92
N ALA A 177 -33.23 -19.30 11.08
CA ALA A 177 -33.79 -20.65 11.17
C ALA A 177 -33.55 -21.45 9.88
N PRO A 178 -33.14 -22.73 9.96
CA PRO A 178 -33.02 -23.61 8.80
C PRO A 178 -34.29 -23.59 7.95
N GLY A 179 -34.13 -23.35 6.64
CA GLY A 179 -35.24 -23.30 5.67
C GLY A 179 -35.87 -21.93 5.43
N LYS A 180 -35.47 -20.86 6.14
CA LYS A 180 -35.91 -19.49 5.85
C LYS A 180 -35.03 -18.76 4.83
N MET A 181 -33.75 -19.14 4.72
CA MET A 181 -32.83 -18.63 3.73
C MET A 181 -31.85 -19.74 3.36
N ASN A 182 -31.67 -20.01 2.08
CA ASN A 182 -30.66 -20.97 1.63
C ASN A 182 -29.30 -20.27 1.47
N ILE A 183 -28.24 -21.06 1.30
CA ILE A 183 -26.87 -20.52 1.19
C ILE A 183 -26.67 -19.64 -0.05
N GLY A 184 -27.36 -19.91 -1.15
CA GLY A 184 -27.30 -19.07 -2.35
C GLY A 184 -27.91 -17.69 -2.13
N ASP A 185 -29.10 -17.64 -1.51
CA ASP A 185 -29.75 -16.37 -1.13
C ASP A 185 -28.88 -15.58 -0.14
N PHE A 186 -28.16 -16.26 0.74
CA PHE A 186 -27.20 -15.63 1.64
C PHE A 186 -26.03 -14.97 0.90
N HIS A 187 -25.45 -15.64 -0.08
CA HIS A 187 -24.39 -15.03 -0.89
C HIS A 187 -24.91 -13.85 -1.70
N ILE A 188 -26.15 -13.88 -2.18
CA ILE A 188 -26.79 -12.73 -2.85
C ILE A 188 -26.95 -11.56 -1.86
N LEU A 189 -27.40 -11.82 -0.62
CA LEU A 189 -27.47 -10.78 0.41
C LEU A 189 -26.09 -10.19 0.71
N LEU A 190 -25.09 -11.03 0.93
CA LEU A 190 -23.71 -10.60 1.18
C LEU A 190 -23.17 -9.75 0.02
N ASP A 191 -23.39 -10.17 -1.22
CA ASP A 191 -22.94 -9.45 -2.41
C ASP A 191 -23.56 -8.04 -2.48
N ASN A 192 -24.87 -7.93 -2.19
CA ASN A 192 -25.55 -6.63 -2.12
C ASN A 192 -25.02 -5.74 -0.98
N LEU A 193 -24.71 -6.33 0.19
CA LEU A 193 -24.12 -5.59 1.32
C LEU A 193 -22.69 -5.14 1.00
N TYR A 194 -21.93 -6.01 0.32
CA TYR A 194 -20.53 -5.76 -0.05
C TYR A 194 -20.41 -4.57 -0.99
N ASP A 195 -21.27 -4.47 -2.00
CA ASP A 195 -21.23 -3.40 -3.02
C ASP A 195 -21.83 -2.06 -2.52
N SER A 196 -22.25 -1.97 -1.25
CA SER A 196 -22.87 -0.76 -0.66
C SER A 196 -22.02 -0.15 0.49
N PRO A 197 -20.80 0.36 0.21
CA PRO A 197 -19.86 0.79 1.25
C PRO A 197 -20.27 2.07 2.01
N ASP A 198 -21.05 2.96 1.39
CA ASP A 198 -21.38 4.27 1.98
C ASP A 198 -22.67 4.27 2.82
N VAL A 199 -23.43 3.16 2.79
CA VAL A 199 -24.78 3.08 3.34
C VAL A 199 -25.07 1.66 3.83
N GLY A 200 -24.27 1.15 4.76
CA GLY A 200 -24.49 -0.20 5.26
C GLY A 200 -23.50 -0.67 6.31
N PRO A 201 -23.64 -1.92 6.80
CA PRO A 201 -22.70 -2.53 7.74
C PRO A 201 -21.33 -2.83 7.13
N CYS A 202 -21.14 -2.58 5.83
CA CYS A 202 -19.91 -2.86 5.12
C CYS A 202 -18.96 -1.66 5.21
N SER A 203 -17.73 -1.89 5.67
CA SER A 203 -16.72 -0.85 5.75
C SER A 203 -15.34 -1.36 5.30
N LEU A 204 -14.47 -0.39 5.03
CA LEU A 204 -13.07 -0.60 4.73
C LEU A 204 -12.31 -0.99 6.02
N PRO A 205 -11.44 -2.01 5.99
CA PRO A 205 -10.68 -2.42 7.18
C PRO A 205 -9.77 -1.32 7.74
N ARG A 206 -9.18 -0.49 6.87
CA ARG A 206 -8.23 0.58 7.26
C ARG A 206 -7.08 0.06 8.12
N LEU A 207 -6.50 -1.08 7.74
CA LEU A 207 -5.48 -1.75 8.54
C LEU A 207 -4.30 -0.81 8.83
N ALA A 208 -3.80 -0.14 7.79
CA ALA A 208 -2.63 0.73 7.93
C ALA A 208 -2.85 1.86 8.95
N GLU A 209 -4.05 2.46 8.97
CA GLU A 209 -4.41 3.52 9.90
C GLU A 209 -4.61 2.96 11.30
N ARG A 210 -5.39 1.88 11.44
CA ARG A 210 -5.87 1.38 12.73
C ARG A 210 -4.83 0.56 13.50
N ALA A 211 -4.07 -0.31 12.85
CA ALA A 211 -3.07 -1.14 13.51
C ALA A 211 -1.74 -0.40 13.73
N TYR A 212 -1.34 0.44 12.78
CA TYR A 212 -0.02 1.08 12.79
C TYR A 212 -0.04 2.59 13.07
N GLY A 213 -1.22 3.21 13.19
CA GLY A 213 -1.34 4.65 13.43
C GLY A 213 -0.83 5.50 12.26
N THR A 214 -0.80 4.96 11.04
CA THR A 214 -0.35 5.69 9.86
C THR A 214 -1.41 6.69 9.38
N ALA A 215 -1.15 7.36 8.25
CA ALA A 215 -2.08 8.32 7.69
C ALA A 215 -3.43 7.66 7.33
N ARG A 216 -4.53 8.36 7.60
CA ARG A 216 -5.89 7.93 7.23
C ARG A 216 -6.03 7.75 5.72
N GLU A 217 -5.51 8.71 4.96
CA GLU A 217 -5.40 8.60 3.50
C GLU A 217 -4.03 9.11 3.05
N SER A 218 -3.46 8.47 2.03
CA SER A 218 -2.24 8.88 1.37
C SER A 218 -2.49 9.00 -0.13
N TYR A 219 -1.91 10.02 -0.74
CA TYR A 219 -1.97 10.27 -2.17
C TYR A 219 -0.59 10.58 -2.71
N ARG A 220 -0.35 10.23 -3.98
CA ARG A 220 0.88 10.56 -4.69
C ARG A 220 0.59 11.39 -5.93
N PHE A 221 1.56 12.24 -6.26
CA PHE A 221 1.60 13.04 -7.46
C PHE A 221 3.07 13.16 -7.89
N GLY A 222 3.47 12.39 -8.91
CA GLY A 222 4.88 12.21 -9.24
C GLY A 222 5.63 11.62 -8.04
N GLU A 223 6.71 12.29 -7.62
CA GLU A 223 7.49 11.94 -6.42
C GLU A 223 6.94 12.56 -5.11
N THR A 224 5.89 13.38 -5.21
CA THR A 224 5.27 14.02 -4.03
C THR A 224 4.24 13.09 -3.41
N ARG A 225 4.32 12.89 -2.10
CA ARG A 225 3.35 12.16 -1.30
C ARG A 225 2.65 13.11 -0.32
N PHE A 226 1.35 12.98 -0.22
CA PHE A 226 0.48 13.70 0.70
C PHE A 226 -0.14 12.71 1.66
N ASP A 227 0.15 12.87 2.95
CA ASP A 227 -0.35 12.00 4.01
C ASP A 227 -1.34 12.78 4.89
N ILE A 228 -2.61 12.37 4.86
CA ILE A 228 -3.71 12.97 5.60
C ILE A 228 -3.86 12.22 6.92
N TYR A 229 -3.59 12.89 8.03
CA TYR A 229 -3.71 12.32 9.37
C TYR A 229 -4.96 12.84 10.08
N GLN A 230 -5.59 11.97 10.86
CA GLN A 230 -6.59 12.39 11.85
C GLN A 230 -5.88 12.78 13.15
N VAL A 231 -6.20 13.95 13.68
CA VAL A 231 -5.60 14.57 14.87
C VAL A 231 -6.71 14.82 15.89
N ALA A 232 -6.65 14.09 17.01
CA ALA A 232 -7.67 14.15 18.06
C ALA A 232 -7.79 15.52 18.74
N ALA A 233 -6.76 16.37 18.65
CA ALA A 233 -6.67 17.63 19.40
C ALA A 233 -7.51 18.80 18.82
N SER A 234 -8.15 18.65 17.67
CA SER A 234 -8.93 19.72 17.01
C SER A 234 -10.28 19.20 16.51
N PRO A 235 -11.34 19.18 17.34
CA PRO A 235 -12.61 18.54 17.00
C PRO A 235 -13.31 19.19 15.78
N ASP A 236 -13.12 20.49 15.57
CA ASP A 236 -13.72 21.20 14.43
C ASP A 236 -12.93 21.01 13.12
N ARG A 237 -11.63 20.70 13.22
CA ARG A 237 -10.72 20.50 12.09
C ARG A 237 -9.76 19.35 12.37
N PRO A 238 -10.27 18.11 12.41
CA PRO A 238 -9.52 16.98 12.91
C PRO A 238 -8.52 16.42 11.90
N TYR A 239 -8.31 17.05 10.74
CA TYR A 239 -7.40 16.51 9.72
C TYR A 239 -6.25 17.47 9.43
N THR A 240 -5.03 16.94 9.35
CA THR A 240 -3.84 17.67 8.87
C THR A 240 -3.20 16.93 7.69
N VAL A 241 -2.43 17.65 6.88
CA VAL A 241 -1.71 17.08 5.74
C VAL A 241 -0.21 17.25 5.95
N LYS A 242 0.52 16.15 5.82
CA LYS A 242 1.98 16.16 5.71
C LYS A 242 2.40 15.91 4.26
N ILE A 243 3.43 16.62 3.81
CA ILE A 243 3.95 16.50 2.44
C ILE A 243 5.38 15.99 2.50
N SER A 244 5.69 15.00 1.66
CA SER A 244 7.05 14.53 1.41
C SER A 244 7.34 14.48 -0.09
N THR A 245 8.55 14.86 -0.50
CA THR A 245 8.97 14.87 -1.92
C THR A 245 10.28 14.10 -2.06
N GLY A 246 10.26 12.88 -2.60
CA GLY A 246 11.41 12.11 -3.12
C GLY A 246 12.74 12.04 -2.34
N GLY A 247 12.85 12.54 -1.11
CA GLY A 247 14.11 12.73 -0.36
C GLY A 247 14.17 13.96 0.55
N GLY A 248 13.16 14.83 0.56
CA GLY A 248 13.02 15.96 1.48
C GLY A 248 12.36 15.60 2.81
N ALA A 249 12.66 16.37 3.87
CA ALA A 249 12.02 16.21 5.18
C ALA A 249 10.50 16.38 5.08
N CYS A 250 9.76 15.52 5.77
CA CYS A 250 8.32 15.59 5.90
C CYS A 250 7.90 16.94 6.52
N GLY A 251 7.24 17.78 5.72
CA GLY A 251 6.75 19.08 6.17
C GLY A 251 5.27 19.01 6.55
N ASP A 252 4.93 19.44 7.76
CA ASP A 252 3.54 19.74 8.10
C ASP A 252 3.09 20.94 7.24
N ALA A 253 2.01 20.77 6.49
CA ALA A 253 1.44 21.86 5.69
C ALA A 253 0.92 23.02 6.56
N GLY A 254 0.80 22.81 7.88
CA GLY A 254 0.35 23.81 8.86
C GLY A 254 -1.14 24.15 8.72
N LEU A 255 -1.89 23.34 7.98
CA LEU A 255 -3.29 23.55 7.66
C LEU A 255 -4.13 22.40 8.25
N GLN A 256 -5.23 22.80 8.89
CA GLN A 256 -6.21 21.86 9.43
C GLN A 256 -7.52 21.94 8.64
N PHE A 257 -8.13 20.78 8.42
CA PHE A 257 -9.31 20.58 7.58
C PHE A 257 -10.45 19.94 8.38
N ALA A 258 -11.68 20.28 8.04
CA ALA A 258 -12.88 19.77 8.71
C ALA A 258 -13.23 18.33 8.30
N SER A 259 -12.79 17.91 7.11
CA SER A 259 -13.00 16.55 6.61
C SER A 259 -11.82 16.05 5.77
N VAL A 260 -11.73 14.73 5.61
CA VAL A 260 -10.78 14.10 4.69
C VAL A 260 -10.99 14.57 3.26
N GLY A 261 -12.25 14.76 2.83
CA GLY A 261 -12.58 15.27 1.51
C GLY A 261 -12.04 16.68 1.26
N GLU A 262 -12.11 17.56 2.27
CA GLU A 262 -11.55 18.91 2.17
C GLU A 262 -10.01 18.88 2.07
N ALA A 263 -9.36 18.03 2.88
CA ALA A 263 -7.92 17.82 2.83
C ALA A 263 -7.47 17.26 1.47
N LYS A 264 -8.18 16.26 0.94
CA LYS A 264 -7.93 15.68 -0.39
C LYS A 264 -8.04 16.71 -1.50
N GLU A 265 -9.11 17.51 -1.50
CA GLU A 265 -9.31 18.58 -2.49
C GLU A 265 -8.21 19.65 -2.39
N TRP A 266 -7.71 19.92 -1.19
CA TRP A 266 -6.54 20.78 -1.01
C TRP A 266 -5.27 20.15 -1.61
N CYS A 267 -4.99 18.87 -1.36
CA CYS A 267 -3.84 18.16 -1.93
C CYS A 267 -3.89 18.14 -3.46
N TYR A 268 -5.08 17.92 -4.05
CA TYR A 268 -5.30 17.95 -5.49
C TYR A 268 -5.00 19.34 -6.07
N ARG A 269 -5.54 20.41 -5.46
CA ARG A 269 -5.26 21.79 -5.90
C ARG A 269 -3.80 22.17 -5.70
N TYR A 270 -3.14 21.66 -4.67
CA TYR A 270 -1.70 21.84 -4.44
C TYR A 270 -0.90 21.22 -5.60
N SER A 271 -1.19 19.96 -5.95
CA SER A 271 -0.50 19.26 -7.04
C SER A 271 -0.73 19.90 -8.41
N LEU A 272 -1.91 20.46 -8.68
CA LEU A 272 -2.15 21.26 -9.90
C LEU A 272 -1.32 22.56 -9.94
N ARG A 273 -1.01 23.18 -8.80
CA ARG A 273 -0.13 24.35 -8.76
C ARG A 273 1.32 23.98 -9.03
N GLU A 274 1.80 22.87 -8.46
CA GLU A 274 3.13 22.33 -8.77
C GLU A 274 3.29 22.05 -10.27
N LEU A 275 2.25 21.51 -10.93
CA LEU A 275 2.22 21.39 -12.39
C LEU A 275 2.34 22.75 -13.09
N ALA A 276 1.56 23.75 -12.66
CA ALA A 276 1.58 25.07 -13.27
C ALA A 276 2.90 25.84 -13.04
N GLU A 277 3.59 25.58 -11.92
CA GLU A 277 4.90 26.16 -11.62
C GLU A 277 6.04 25.39 -12.30
N GLY A 278 5.91 24.07 -12.44
CA GLY A 278 6.79 23.21 -13.24
C GLY A 278 6.73 23.53 -14.74
N GLU A 279 5.55 23.78 -15.29
CA GLU A 279 5.36 24.27 -16.66
C GLU A 279 5.83 25.72 -16.86
N LYS A 280 5.85 26.53 -15.78
CA LYS A 280 6.40 27.88 -15.80
C LYS A 280 7.91 27.93 -15.62
N ARG A 281 8.61 26.83 -15.34
CA ARG A 281 10.07 26.81 -15.41
C ARG A 281 10.46 26.92 -16.89
N PRO A 282 11.07 28.04 -17.33
CA PRO A 282 11.74 28.03 -18.61
C PRO A 282 13.04 27.24 -18.43
N GLU A 283 13.29 26.20 -19.23
CA GLU A 283 14.65 26.10 -19.76
C GLU A 283 14.84 27.36 -20.64
N PRO A 284 15.93 28.16 -20.52
CA PRO A 284 17.31 27.65 -20.45
C PRO A 284 18.36 28.55 -19.75
N ALA A 285 19.20 28.00 -18.87
CA ALA A 285 20.52 28.60 -18.60
C ALA A 285 21.65 27.95 -19.44
N ALA A 286 21.44 26.73 -19.94
CA ALA A 286 22.45 26.03 -20.75
C ALA A 286 22.46 26.48 -22.23
N ALA A 287 21.31 26.84 -22.83
CA ALA A 287 21.27 27.28 -24.23
C ALA A 287 21.84 28.69 -24.47
N ALA A 288 21.84 29.57 -23.46
CA ALA A 288 22.44 30.91 -23.57
C ALA A 288 23.98 30.88 -23.45
N ALA A 289 24.55 29.85 -22.82
CA ALA A 289 26.00 29.68 -22.71
C ALA A 289 26.64 29.19 -24.03
N THR A 290 25.90 28.42 -24.83
CA THR A 290 26.41 27.87 -26.11
C THR A 290 26.43 28.93 -27.22
N ALA A 291 25.48 29.89 -27.22
CA ALA A 291 25.50 31.01 -28.16
C ALA A 291 26.60 32.05 -27.84
N LYS A 292 26.94 32.27 -26.56
CA LYS A 292 28.06 33.15 -26.17
C LYS A 292 29.45 32.54 -26.38
N ARG A 293 29.57 31.21 -26.47
CA ARG A 293 30.84 30.54 -26.83
C ARG A 293 31.07 30.43 -28.34
N ALA A 294 30.03 30.43 -29.17
CA ALA A 294 30.17 30.42 -30.63
C ALA A 294 30.55 31.81 -31.20
N ALA A 295 30.14 32.91 -30.57
CA ALA A 295 30.49 34.26 -31.01
C ALA A 295 31.88 34.76 -30.56
N ARG A 296 32.62 33.98 -29.76
CA ARG A 296 33.94 34.36 -29.23
C ARG A 296 35.11 33.55 -29.83
N ARG A 297 34.86 32.76 -30.89
CA ARG A 297 35.88 31.95 -31.58
C ARG A 297 36.12 32.29 -33.06
N THR A 298 35.66 33.44 -33.56
CA THR A 298 36.05 33.96 -34.87
C THR A 298 36.51 35.41 -34.78
N GLY A 299 37.67 35.61 -34.16
CA GLY A 299 38.42 36.85 -34.22
C GLY A 299 39.89 36.48 -34.35
N GLY A 300 40.28 36.03 -35.54
CA GLY A 300 41.64 35.61 -35.85
C GLY A 300 42.58 36.81 -35.90
N ASP A 301 43.72 36.64 -35.24
CA ASP A 301 44.91 37.44 -35.44
C ASP A 301 45.37 37.33 -36.90
N GLY A 302 45.47 38.49 -37.55
CA GLY A 302 46.11 38.67 -38.85
C GLY A 302 47.03 39.87 -38.79
N ALA A 303 48.12 39.75 -38.03
CA ALA A 303 49.26 40.64 -38.15
C ALA A 303 50.18 40.10 -39.27
N GLY A 304 50.43 40.91 -40.29
CA GLY A 304 51.29 40.60 -41.43
C GLY A 304 51.56 41.88 -42.21
N ASP A 305 52.49 42.65 -41.68
CA ASP A 305 52.86 44.01 -42.05
C ASP A 305 53.82 44.08 -43.27
N ALA A 306 53.78 45.25 -43.89
CA ALA A 306 54.84 45.96 -44.61
C ALA A 306 55.61 45.28 -45.76
N GLY A 307 55.35 45.78 -46.97
CA GLY A 307 56.43 46.18 -47.86
C GLY A 307 57.02 47.52 -47.42
N ALA A 308 58.28 47.52 -46.95
CA ALA A 308 59.24 48.61 -47.13
C ALA A 308 60.66 48.13 -46.73
N ILE A 309 61.63 48.62 -47.48
CA ILE A 309 63.02 48.17 -47.63
C ILE A 309 63.99 49.11 -46.89
N LYS A 310 65.12 48.58 -46.36
CA LYS A 310 66.40 49.24 -45.95
C LYS A 310 66.29 50.31 -44.84
N LEU A 311 67.10 50.31 -43.79
CA LEU A 311 68.56 50.14 -43.63
C LEU A 311 68.84 49.52 -42.25
#